data_AF-A0AAN7VKW2-F1
#
_entry.id   AF-A0AAN7VKW2-F1
#
_cell.length_a   1.000
_cell.length_b   1.000
_cell.length_c   1.000
_cell.angle_alpha   90.00
_cell.angle_beta   90.00
_cell.angle_gamma   90.00
#
_symmetry.space_group_name_H-M   'P 1'
#
loop_
_entity.id
_entity.type
_entity.pdbx_description
1 polymer ?
#
loop_
_entity_poly.entity_id
_entity_poly.type
_entity_poly.pdbx_seq_one_letter_code
_entity_poly.pdbx_strand_id
1 'polypeptide(L)'
;MSQESNNSTLPTNEDENFKVKAGIYLVSVTGLSAIIGFGATLAAVRKQDAKYFGKGMAGGLEMSEPAVSVAFRALGWGTLYAFTGCGILFYSIWKLSGAESLHDFRNKMGAILPRIPKNNPPQGRTEFTGMNDLLDYLANSKSSSDKK
;
A
#
# COMPACT_ATOMS: atom_id res chain seq x y z
N MET A 1 -21.07 -7.26 34.37
CA MET A 1 -20.31 -6.24 33.61
C MET A 1 -20.30 -6.67 32.15
N SER A 2 -20.79 -5.79 31.31
CA SER A 2 -21.24 -5.94 29.93
C SER A 2 -20.31 -6.59 28.91
N GLN A 3 -20.97 -7.32 28.00
CA GLN A 3 -20.80 -7.44 26.54
C GLN A 3 -19.49 -8.01 25.94
N GLU A 4 -19.49 -9.11 25.17
CA GLU A 4 -20.24 -9.46 23.94
C GLU A 4 -19.52 -9.01 22.65
N SER A 5 -18.96 -10.00 21.93
CA SER A 5 -18.86 -10.11 20.46
C SER A 5 -17.98 -11.35 20.16
N ASN A 6 -18.54 -12.56 20.25
CA ASN A 6 -19.20 -13.29 19.16
C ASN A 6 -18.24 -13.63 18.02
N ASN A 7 -17.68 -14.83 18.07
CA ASN A 7 -18.14 -16.00 17.31
C ASN A 7 -17.46 -16.07 15.94
N SER A 8 -16.77 -17.17 15.72
CA SER A 8 -16.37 -17.65 14.41
C SER A 8 -17.45 -18.60 13.96
N THR A 9 -18.58 -18.07 13.50
CA THR A 9 -19.67 -18.85 12.92
C THR A 9 -19.83 -18.42 11.47
N LEU A 10 -19.30 -19.24 10.55
CA LEU A 10 -19.80 -19.26 9.18
C LEU A 10 -21.23 -19.82 9.19
N PRO A 11 -22.15 -19.19 8.45
CA PRO A 11 -22.55 -19.79 7.18
C PRO A 11 -22.47 -18.76 6.03
N THR A 12 -21.75 -19.06 4.96
CA THR A 12 -22.33 -19.58 3.71
C THR A 12 -23.27 -18.56 3.03
N ASN A 13 -22.74 -17.88 2.01
CA ASN A 13 -23.25 -16.94 1.00
C ASN A 13 -23.15 -15.43 1.27
N GLU A 14 -23.33 -14.89 2.47
CA GLU A 14 -23.36 -13.42 2.66
C GLU A 14 -21.98 -12.75 2.77
N ASP A 15 -21.02 -13.39 3.46
CA ASP A 15 -19.65 -12.86 3.64
C ASP A 15 -18.84 -12.86 2.34
N GLU A 16 -19.09 -13.84 1.48
CA GLU A 16 -18.52 -13.90 0.15
C GLU A 16 -19.12 -12.84 -0.76
N ASN A 17 -20.43 -12.57 -0.67
CA ASN A 17 -21.04 -11.43 -1.33
C ASN A 17 -20.50 -10.09 -0.82
N PHE A 18 -20.26 -9.95 0.49
CA PHE A 18 -19.65 -8.76 1.09
C PHE A 18 -18.20 -8.57 0.63
N LYS A 19 -17.38 -9.63 0.67
CA LYS A 19 -15.99 -9.60 0.19
C LYS A 19 -15.89 -9.33 -1.30
N VAL A 20 -16.81 -9.87 -2.10
CA VAL A 20 -16.89 -9.59 -3.53
C VAL A 20 -17.29 -8.13 -3.77
N LYS A 21 -18.28 -7.60 -3.06
CA LYS A 21 -18.67 -6.18 -3.13
C LYS A 21 -17.53 -5.26 -2.71
N ALA A 22 -16.84 -5.57 -1.60
CA ALA A 22 -15.68 -4.83 -1.13
C ALA A 22 -14.50 -4.90 -2.12
N GLY A 23 -14.27 -6.07 -2.73
CA GLY A 23 -13.25 -6.27 -3.76
C GLY A 23 -13.53 -5.45 -5.01
N ILE A 24 -14.76 -5.46 -5.51
CA ILE A 24 -15.18 -4.63 -6.66
C ILE A 24 -15.03 -3.14 -6.34
N TYR A 25 -15.40 -2.73 -5.13
CA TYR A 25 -15.21 -1.35 -4.68
C TYR A 25 -13.73 -0.95 -4.66
N LEU A 26 -12.86 -1.78 -4.08
CA LEU A 26 -11.41 -1.51 -4.02
C LEU A 26 -10.79 -1.47 -5.41
N VAL A 27 -11.10 -2.44 -6.28
CA VAL A 27 -10.60 -2.44 -7.66
C VAL A 27 -11.09 -1.21 -8.43
N SER A 28 -12.34 -0.79 -8.24
CA SER A 28 -12.85 0.40 -8.94
C SER A 28 -12.18 1.69 -8.45
N VAL A 29 -12.01 1.89 -7.13
CA VAL A 29 -11.32 3.09 -6.61
C VAL A 29 -9.83 3.09 -6.94
N THR A 30 -9.16 1.93 -6.88
CA THR A 30 -7.75 1.80 -7.29
C THR A 30 -7.59 2.00 -8.80
N GLY A 31 -8.49 1.45 -9.61
CA GLY A 31 -8.48 1.63 -11.07
C GLY A 31 -8.65 3.10 -11.45
N LEU A 32 -9.62 3.79 -10.84
CA LEU A 32 -9.83 5.21 -11.06
C LEU A 32 -8.63 6.05 -10.59
N SER A 33 -8.05 5.72 -9.44
CA SER A 33 -6.84 6.38 -8.92
C SER A 33 -5.63 6.19 -9.83
N ALA A 34 -5.43 5.00 -10.39
CA ALA A 34 -4.35 4.72 -11.33
C ALA A 34 -4.51 5.53 -12.62
N ILE A 35 -5.72 5.61 -13.18
CA ILE A 35 -6.00 6.39 -14.39
C ILE A 35 -5.79 7.89 -14.12
N ILE A 36 -6.30 8.42 -13.01
CA ILE A 36 -6.15 9.83 -12.66
C ILE A 36 -4.69 10.16 -12.38
N GLY A 37 -3.99 9.34 -11.60
CA GLY A 37 -2.58 9.54 -11.24
C GLY A 37 -1.68 9.46 -12.47
N PHE A 38 -1.80 8.40 -13.26
CA PHE A 38 -1.02 8.23 -14.49
C PHE A 38 -1.36 9.32 -15.52
N GLY A 39 -2.64 9.66 -15.69
CA GLY A 39 -3.08 10.76 -16.55
C GLY A 39 -2.55 12.12 -16.10
N ALA A 40 -2.50 12.39 -14.79
CA ALA A 40 -1.92 13.61 -14.24
C ALA A 40 -0.41 13.67 -14.48
N THR A 41 0.32 12.54 -14.33
CA THR A 41 1.73 12.46 -14.67
C THR A 41 1.97 12.70 -16.15
N LEU A 42 1.20 12.08 -17.04
CA LEU A 42 1.28 12.33 -18.48
C LEU A 42 0.98 13.79 -18.84
N ALA A 43 -0.02 14.40 -18.19
CA ALA A 43 -0.35 15.80 -18.41
C ALA A 43 0.75 16.75 -17.90
N ALA A 44 1.39 16.44 -16.77
CA ALA A 44 2.50 17.20 -16.23
C ALA A 44 3.72 17.15 -17.18
N VAL A 45 4.05 15.95 -17.68
CA VAL A 45 5.12 15.76 -18.68
C VAL A 45 4.78 16.50 -19.98
N ARG A 46 3.53 16.45 -20.44
CA ARG A 46 3.09 17.19 -21.62
C ARG A 46 3.20 18.71 -21.45
N LYS A 47 2.95 19.25 -20.25
CA LYS A 47 3.13 20.69 -19.96
C LYS A 47 4.59 21.12 -19.99
N GLN A 48 5.49 20.25 -19.55
CA GLN A 48 6.94 20.52 -19.55
C GLN A 48 7.53 20.42 -20.97
N ASP A 49 7.14 19.41 -21.75
CA ASP A 49 7.77 19.11 -23.04
C ASP A 49 6.75 18.90 -24.18
N ALA A 50 5.81 19.83 -24.37
CA ALA A 50 4.74 19.71 -25.37
C ALA A 50 5.25 19.49 -26.82
N LYS A 51 6.38 20.11 -27.18
CA LYS A 51 6.97 20.05 -28.54
C LYS A 51 7.59 18.68 -28.85
N TYR A 52 8.20 18.03 -27.86
CA TYR A 52 8.84 16.72 -28.02
C TYR A 52 7.86 15.57 -27.73
N PHE A 53 6.92 15.77 -26.81
CA PHE A 53 5.84 14.82 -26.52
C PHE A 53 4.91 14.66 -27.72
N GLY A 54 4.48 15.78 -28.33
CA GLY A 54 3.65 15.74 -29.54
C GLY A 54 4.37 15.11 -30.74
N LYS A 55 5.69 15.30 -30.87
CA LYS A 55 6.50 14.66 -31.91
C LYS A 55 6.76 13.18 -31.63
N GLY A 56 6.88 12.78 -30.36
CA GLY A 56 6.94 11.37 -29.94
C GLY A 56 5.58 10.65 -30.02
N MET A 57 4.47 11.39 -29.94
CA MET A 57 3.11 10.84 -30.03
C MET A 57 2.56 10.86 -31.47
N ALA A 58 2.83 11.90 -32.26
CA ALA A 58 2.45 12.01 -33.67
C ALA A 58 3.45 11.33 -34.62
N GLY A 59 4.77 11.47 -34.37
CA GLY A 59 5.78 10.57 -34.95
C GLY A 59 5.75 9.16 -34.31
N GLY A 60 4.91 8.98 -33.29
CA GLY A 60 4.66 7.72 -32.61
C GLY A 60 3.89 6.71 -33.46
N LEU A 61 2.98 7.20 -34.29
CA LEU A 61 2.18 6.36 -35.19
C LEU A 61 2.94 5.95 -36.45
N GLU A 62 3.96 6.69 -36.87
CA GLU A 62 4.67 6.44 -38.13
C GLU A 62 6.13 5.96 -37.95
N MET A 63 6.76 6.15 -36.77
CA MET A 63 8.16 5.75 -36.52
C MET A 63 8.44 5.13 -35.13
N SER A 64 7.47 5.01 -34.22
CA SER A 64 7.70 4.48 -32.85
C SER A 64 7.29 3.02 -32.65
N GLU A 65 7.03 2.28 -33.72
CA GLU A 65 6.65 0.87 -33.63
C GLU A 65 7.65 -0.04 -32.89
N PRO A 66 8.98 0.18 -32.89
CA PRO A 66 9.91 -0.71 -32.18
C PRO A 66 10.31 -0.26 -30.76
N ALA A 67 10.42 1.05 -30.45
CA ALA A 67 11.02 1.50 -29.19
C ALA A 67 10.01 1.52 -28.02
N VAL A 68 8.83 2.09 -28.25
CA VAL A 68 7.77 2.18 -27.24
C VAL A 68 7.17 0.80 -26.96
N SER A 69 7.02 -0.04 -27.99
CA SER A 69 6.52 -1.41 -27.85
C SER A 69 7.47 -2.30 -27.02
N VAL A 70 8.78 -2.17 -27.21
CA VAL A 70 9.79 -2.88 -26.39
C VAL A 70 9.78 -2.39 -24.95
N ALA A 71 9.66 -1.08 -24.72
CA ALA A 71 9.62 -0.50 -23.37
C ALA A 71 8.37 -0.92 -22.59
N PHE A 72 7.18 -0.85 -23.20
CA PHE A 72 5.95 -1.30 -22.56
C PHE A 72 5.96 -2.80 -22.30
N ARG A 73 6.52 -3.61 -23.21
CA ARG A 73 6.62 -5.06 -23.02
C ARG A 73 7.65 -5.43 -21.95
N ALA A 74 8.78 -4.72 -21.88
CA ALA A 74 9.76 -4.87 -20.81
C ALA A 74 9.20 -4.46 -19.44
N LEU A 75 8.47 -3.35 -19.36
CA LEU A 75 7.80 -2.90 -18.14
C LEU A 75 6.67 -3.85 -17.72
N GLY A 76 5.92 -4.36 -18.69
CA GLY A 76 4.84 -5.32 -18.49
C GLY A 76 5.36 -6.66 -17.95
N TRP A 77 6.32 -7.27 -18.63
CA TRP A 77 6.96 -8.52 -18.17
C TRP A 77 7.70 -8.32 -16.85
N GLY A 78 8.30 -7.15 -16.63
CA GLY A 78 8.95 -6.79 -15.37
C GLY A 78 7.97 -6.74 -14.19
N THR A 79 6.82 -6.09 -14.36
CA THR A 79 5.80 -6.00 -13.29
C THR A 79 5.17 -7.36 -13.02
N LEU A 80 4.88 -8.13 -14.06
CA LEU A 80 4.36 -9.50 -13.91
C LEU A 80 5.36 -10.40 -13.18
N TYR A 81 6.63 -10.38 -13.58
CA TYR A 81 7.68 -11.16 -12.91
C TYR A 81 7.93 -10.69 -11.48
N ALA A 82 7.88 -9.38 -11.21
CA ALA A 82 8.01 -8.85 -9.85
C ALA A 82 6.86 -9.32 -8.95
N PHE A 83 5.62 -9.28 -9.44
CA PHE A 83 4.46 -9.69 -8.67
C PHE A 83 4.44 -11.21 -8.45
N THR A 84 4.72 -11.99 -9.49
CA THR A 84 4.82 -13.45 -9.43
C THR A 84 6.01 -13.88 -8.57
N GLY A 85 7.18 -13.25 -8.72
CA GLY A 85 8.39 -13.53 -7.95
C GLY A 85 8.23 -13.21 -6.46
N CYS A 86 7.70 -12.04 -6.12
CA CYS A 86 7.34 -11.72 -4.73
C CYS A 86 6.31 -12.70 -4.19
N GLY A 87 5.25 -13.01 -4.95
CA GLY A 87 4.24 -13.99 -4.54
C GLY A 87 4.83 -15.36 -4.23
N ILE A 88 5.71 -15.86 -5.11
CA ILE A 88 6.39 -17.15 -4.93
C ILE A 88 7.36 -17.10 -3.76
N LEU A 89 8.14 -16.03 -3.59
CA LEU A 89 9.08 -15.90 -2.46
C LEU A 89 8.35 -15.83 -1.12
N PHE A 90 7.30 -15.00 -1.01
CA PHE A 90 6.47 -14.93 0.19
C PHE A 90 5.73 -16.24 0.47
N TYR A 91 5.22 -16.90 -0.58
CA TYR A 91 4.60 -18.21 -0.44
C TYR A 91 5.62 -19.29 -0.06
N SER A 92 6.84 -19.22 -0.57
CA SER A 92 7.92 -20.16 -0.23
C SER A 92 8.35 -20.00 1.22
N ILE A 93 8.49 -18.76 1.70
CA ILE A 93 8.76 -18.45 3.10
C ILE A 93 7.61 -18.93 3.98
N TRP A 94 6.35 -18.76 3.55
CA TRP A 94 5.19 -19.33 4.24
C TRP A 94 5.25 -20.87 4.28
N LYS A 95 5.53 -21.52 3.15
CA LYS A 95 5.65 -22.98 3.05
C LYS A 95 6.80 -23.56 3.86
N LEU A 96 7.94 -22.88 3.93
CA LEU A 96 9.10 -23.26 4.73
C LEU A 96 8.91 -22.93 6.23
N SER A 97 8.12 -21.91 6.55
CA SER A 97 7.83 -21.52 7.94
C SER A 97 7.00 -22.56 8.69
N GLY A 98 6.40 -23.56 8.01
CA GLY A 98 5.69 -24.68 8.65
C GLY A 98 4.46 -24.29 9.48
N ALA A 99 4.04 -23.02 9.41
CA ALA A 99 2.89 -22.50 10.12
C ALA A 99 1.66 -22.64 9.22
N GLU A 100 0.75 -23.54 9.57
CA GLU A 100 -0.56 -23.65 8.92
C GLU A 100 -1.43 -22.38 9.10
N SER A 101 -1.01 -21.41 9.93
CA SER A 101 -1.75 -20.17 10.13
C SER A 101 -0.84 -18.94 10.29
N LEU A 102 -1.29 -17.80 9.74
CA LEU A 102 -0.68 -16.47 9.96
C LEU A 102 -0.58 -16.11 11.45
N HIS A 103 -1.47 -16.68 12.27
CA HIS A 103 -1.49 -16.49 13.72
C HIS A 103 -0.26 -17.11 14.38
N ASP A 104 0.15 -18.29 13.94
CA ASP A 104 1.29 -19.00 14.52
C ASP A 104 2.63 -18.41 14.07
N PHE A 105 2.69 -17.90 12.83
CA PHE A 105 3.81 -17.08 12.35
C PHE A 105 3.92 -15.77 13.14
N ARG A 106 2.80 -15.05 13.36
CA ARG A 106 2.76 -13.83 14.19
C ARG A 106 3.24 -14.12 15.61
N ASN A 107 2.80 -15.22 16.21
CA ASN A 107 3.16 -15.58 17.58
C ASN A 107 4.64 -15.97 17.71
N LYS A 108 5.18 -16.76 16.77
CA LYS A 108 6.61 -17.13 16.75
C LYS A 108 7.51 -15.95 16.43
N MET A 109 7.16 -15.12 15.45
CA MET A 109 7.91 -13.90 15.11
C MET A 109 7.81 -12.85 16.22
N GLY A 110 6.65 -12.74 16.88
CA GLY A 110 6.46 -11.90 18.06
C GLY A 110 7.23 -12.36 19.29
N ALA A 111 7.53 -13.66 19.40
CA ALA A 111 8.38 -14.21 20.45
C ALA A 111 9.89 -14.08 20.15
N ILE A 112 10.27 -14.07 18.86
CA ILE A 112 11.66 -13.86 18.41
C ILE A 112 12.10 -12.40 18.56
N LEU A 113 11.18 -11.45 18.44
CA LEU A 113 11.46 -10.04 18.65
C LEU A 113 11.45 -9.74 20.15
N PRO A 114 12.53 -9.18 20.73
CA PRO A 114 12.56 -8.81 22.14
C PRO A 114 11.45 -7.78 22.40
N ARG A 115 10.49 -8.15 23.27
CA ARG A 115 9.37 -7.29 23.63
C ARG A 115 9.90 -6.04 24.32
N ILE A 116 9.85 -4.91 23.62
CA ILE A 116 10.22 -3.61 24.19
C ILE A 116 9.27 -3.34 25.37
N PRO A 117 9.79 -3.19 26.60
CA PRO A 117 8.96 -2.87 27.75
C PRO A 117 8.33 -1.49 27.53
N LYS A 118 7.00 -1.42 27.66
CA LYS A 118 6.30 -0.13 27.65
C LYS A 118 6.65 0.59 28.95
N ASN A 119 7.34 1.71 28.84
CA ASN A 119 7.60 2.60 29.96
C ASN A 119 6.30 3.36 30.30
N ASN A 120 5.80 3.18 31.52
CA ASN A 120 4.73 4.00 32.10
C ASN A 120 5.31 4.64 33.37
N PRO A 121 5.56 5.95 33.44
CA PRO A 121 5.10 6.99 32.50
C PRO A 121 6.01 7.19 31.26
N PRO A 122 5.45 7.65 30.14
CA PRO A 122 6.19 7.88 28.90
C PRO A 122 7.17 9.06 29.05
N GLN A 123 8.45 8.81 28.80
CA GLN A 123 9.54 9.77 29.02
C GLN A 123 10.28 10.16 27.72
N GLY A 124 9.85 9.67 26.55
CA GLY A 124 10.55 9.85 25.27
C GLY A 124 9.73 10.46 24.14
N ARG A 125 10.40 11.20 23.23
CA ARG A 125 9.86 11.82 22.01
C ARG A 125 9.29 10.83 20.97
N THR A 126 9.30 9.53 21.25
CA THR A 126 8.85 8.47 20.32
C THR A 126 7.67 7.67 20.87
N GLU A 127 7.10 8.08 22.01
CA GLU A 127 6.04 7.34 22.70
C GLU A 127 4.65 7.98 22.53
N PHE A 128 4.43 8.67 21.40
CA PHE A 128 3.12 9.21 21.07
C PHE A 128 2.11 8.08 20.92
N THR A 129 0.96 8.21 21.59
CA THR A 129 -0.12 7.20 21.58
C THR A 129 -0.77 7.08 20.20
N GLY A 130 -0.65 8.10 19.36
CA GLY A 130 -1.11 8.09 17.97
C GLY A 130 -0.93 9.44 17.28
N MET A 131 -1.42 9.56 16.04
CA MET A 131 -1.32 10.81 15.26
C MET A 131 -2.01 12.00 15.95
N ASN A 132 -3.10 11.77 16.68
CA ASN A 132 -3.78 12.85 17.43
C ASN A 132 -2.88 13.43 18.53
N ASP A 133 -2.14 12.57 19.22
CA ASP A 133 -1.19 12.93 20.28
C ASP A 133 0.05 13.66 19.70
N LEU A 134 0.51 13.22 18.53
CA LEU A 134 1.55 13.90 17.77
C LEU A 134 1.10 15.30 17.30
N LEU A 135 -0.11 15.42 16.76
CA LEU A 135 -0.66 16.68 16.28
C LEU A 135 -0.93 17.65 17.44
N ASP A 136 -1.41 17.15 18.58
CA ASP A 136 -1.58 17.95 19.79
C ASP A 136 -0.23 18.46 20.31
N TYR A 137 0.79 17.61 20.37
CA TYR A 137 2.16 18.02 20.71
C TYR A 137 2.73 19.06 19.74
N LEU A 138 2.51 18.90 18.43
CA LEU A 138 2.96 19.88 17.42
C LEU A 138 2.21 21.21 17.53
N ALA A 139 0.90 21.17 17.79
CA ALA A 139 0.08 22.36 17.97
C ALA A 139 0.52 23.14 19.22
N ASN A 140 0.76 22.43 20.34
CA ASN A 140 1.14 23.03 21.60
C ASN A 140 2.63 23.45 21.67
N SER A 141 3.51 22.76 20.92
CA SER A 141 4.93 23.15 20.80
C SER A 141 5.12 24.39 19.90
N LYS A 142 4.33 24.55 18.83
CA LYS A 142 4.34 25.77 18.01
C LYS A 142 3.79 26.99 18.77
N SER A 143 2.69 26.84 19.52
CA SER A 143 2.11 27.96 20.28
C SER A 143 3.06 28.53 21.35
N SER A 144 3.92 27.68 21.91
CA SER A 144 4.92 28.07 22.92
C SER A 144 6.14 28.78 22.32
N SER A 145 6.46 28.53 21.03
CA SER A 145 7.58 29.18 20.34
C SER A 145 7.23 30.58 19.81
N ASP A 146 5.94 30.93 19.74
CA ASP A 146 5.43 32.24 19.30
C ASP A 146 5.23 33.23 20.47
N LYS A 147 5.47 32.79 21.72
CA LYS A 147 5.35 33.59 22.95
C LYS A 147 6.68 34.12 23.49
N LYS A 148 7.77 34.08 22.70
CA LYS A 148 9.09 34.53 23.12
C LYS A 148 9.67 35.56 22.16
#